data_AF-A0A9E5BKC3-F1
#
_entry.id   AF-A0A9E5BKC3-F1
#
_cell.length_a   1.000
_cell.length_b   1.000
_cell.length_c   1.000
_cell.angle_alpha   90.00
_cell.angle_beta   90.00
_cell.angle_gamma   90.00
#
_symmetry.space_group_name_H-M   'P 1'
#
loop_
_entity.id
_entity.type
_entity.pdbx_description
1 polymer ?
#
loop_
_entity_poly.entity_id
_entity_poly.type
_entity_poly.pdbx_seq_one_letter_code
_entity_poly.pdbx_strand_id
1 'polypeptide(L)'
;MKKVRVSIDLSTPRKKVRGRINQKLIDATTEIDIARHKKNDDAMAMRDAGKYAARVRKKMGLSQLEFSRKIGVSLETIRNWEQGKRAPTGAARALLRILDRSPELALIALTA
;
A
#
# COMPACT_ATOMS: atom_id res chain seq x y z
N MET A 1 -19.07 -16.59 7.14
CA MET A 1 -19.05 -16.52 5.65
C MET A 1 -19.55 -17.85 5.08
N LYS A 2 -20.55 -17.83 4.19
CA LYS A 2 -21.14 -19.05 3.60
C LYS A 2 -20.23 -19.52 2.45
N LYS A 3 -19.61 -20.69 2.56
CA LYS A 3 -18.79 -21.25 1.48
C LYS A 3 -19.72 -21.92 0.46
N VAL A 4 -19.66 -21.45 -0.78
CA VAL A 4 -20.35 -22.10 -1.91
C VAL A 4 -19.35 -23.05 -2.56
N ARG A 5 -19.63 -24.36 -2.54
CA ARG A 5 -18.88 -25.34 -3.33
C ARG A 5 -19.52 -25.41 -4.72
N VAL A 6 -18.70 -25.28 -5.74
CA VAL A 6 -19.12 -25.39 -7.15
C VAL A 6 -18.41 -26.59 -7.74
N SER A 7 -19.17 -27.57 -8.22
CA SER A 7 -18.65 -28.68 -9.01
C SER A 7 -18.61 -28.24 -10.48
N ILE A 8 -17.46 -28.41 -11.13
CA ILE A 8 -17.26 -28.05 -12.54
C ILE A 8 -17.03 -29.34 -13.31
N ASP A 9 -17.96 -29.67 -14.20
CA ASP A 9 -17.76 -30.72 -15.19
C ASP A 9 -16.96 -30.17 -16.37
N LEU A 10 -15.82 -30.79 -16.66
CA LEU A 10 -14.91 -30.39 -17.74
C LEU A 10 -15.39 -30.86 -19.11
N SER A 11 -16.22 -31.91 -19.16
CA SER A 11 -16.77 -32.45 -20.41
C SER A 11 -17.93 -31.60 -20.96
N THR A 12 -18.61 -30.87 -20.06
CA THR A 12 -19.72 -29.97 -20.40
C THR A 12 -19.52 -28.59 -19.76
N PRO A 13 -18.59 -27.76 -20.29
CA PRO A 13 -18.29 -26.48 -19.68
C PRO A 13 -19.52 -25.57 -19.69
N ARG A 14 -19.88 -25.02 -18.52
CA ARG A 14 -20.98 -24.04 -18.41
C ARG A 14 -20.79 -22.90 -19.41
N LYS A 15 -21.88 -22.49 -20.05
CA LYS A 15 -21.92 -21.28 -20.89
C LYS A 15 -21.34 -20.12 -20.09
N LYS A 16 -20.24 -19.50 -20.58
CA LYS A 16 -19.60 -18.37 -19.91
C LYS A 16 -20.67 -17.34 -19.60
N VAL A 17 -20.90 -17.07 -18.32
CA VAL A 17 -21.77 -15.97 -17.90
C VAL A 17 -21.19 -14.72 -18.57
N ARG A 18 -21.98 -14.06 -19.41
CA ARG A 18 -21.56 -12.86 -20.15
C ARG A 18 -21.22 -11.80 -19.10
N GLY A 19 -19.94 -11.71 -18.76
CA GLY A 19 -19.43 -10.92 -17.64
C GLY A 19 -19.01 -9.51 -18.08
N ARG A 20 -18.79 -8.63 -17.10
CA ARG A 20 -18.34 -7.23 -17.22
C ARG A 20 -16.95 -7.03 -17.84
N ILE A 21 -16.37 -8.07 -18.46
CA ILE A 21 -14.95 -8.11 -18.84
C ILE A 21 -14.82 -8.50 -20.31
N ASN A 22 -13.97 -7.77 -21.04
CA ASN A 22 -13.70 -8.03 -22.45
C ASN A 22 -12.65 -9.15 -22.59
N GLN A 23 -13.11 -10.35 -22.90
CA GLN A 23 -12.27 -11.54 -22.96
C GLN A 23 -11.17 -11.46 -24.03
N LYS A 24 -11.46 -10.82 -25.18
CA LYS A 24 -10.45 -10.66 -26.24
C LYS A 24 -9.26 -9.82 -25.79
N LEU A 25 -9.49 -8.82 -24.92
CA LEU A 25 -8.40 -8.00 -24.38
C LEU A 25 -7.55 -8.78 -23.38
N ILE A 26 -8.17 -9.65 -22.56
CA ILE A 26 -7.46 -10.51 -21.61
C ILE A 26 -6.54 -11.47 -22.38
N ASP A 27 -7.09 -12.18 -23.37
CA ASP A 27 -6.34 -13.16 -24.15
C ASP A 27 -5.22 -12.52 -24.98
N ALA A 28 -5.36 -11.24 -25.35
CA ALA A 28 -4.32 -10.46 -26.04
C ALA A 28 -3.25 -9.86 -25.11
N THR A 29 -3.45 -9.89 -23.79
CA THR A 29 -2.49 -9.32 -22.82
C THR A 29 -1.31 -10.28 -22.65
N THR A 30 -0.11 -9.84 -23.04
CA THR A 30 1.09 -10.68 -22.97
C THR A 30 1.73 -10.69 -21.57
N GLU A 31 2.62 -11.65 -21.33
CA GLU A 31 3.44 -11.68 -20.09
C GLU A 31 4.28 -10.40 -19.91
N ILE A 32 4.73 -9.78 -20.99
CA ILE A 32 5.46 -8.51 -20.96
C ILE A 32 4.56 -7.37 -20.47
N ASP A 33 3.31 -7.34 -20.94
CA ASP A 33 2.34 -6.33 -20.50
C ASP A 33 1.97 -6.51 -19.03
N ILE A 34 1.75 -7.76 -18.60
CA ILE A 34 1.49 -8.09 -17.19
C ILE A 34 2.65 -7.63 -16.31
N ALA A 35 3.89 -7.95 -16.69
CA ALA A 35 5.08 -7.54 -15.94
C ALA A 35 5.20 -6.01 -15.87
N ARG A 36 4.93 -5.30 -16.97
CA ARG A 36 4.92 -3.83 -16.99
C ARG A 36 3.87 -3.26 -16.04
N HIS A 37 2.65 -3.79 -16.06
CA HIS A 37 1.58 -3.34 -15.18
C HIS A 37 1.92 -3.57 -13.70
N LYS A 38 2.41 -4.77 -13.35
CA LYS A 38 2.87 -5.06 -11.98
C LYS A 38 3.91 -4.06 -11.51
N LYS A 39 4.91 -3.78 -12.34
CA LYS A 39 5.96 -2.79 -12.01
C LYS A 39 5.39 -1.39 -11.81
N ASN A 40 4.42 -0.98 -12.62
CA ASN A 40 3.76 0.32 -12.49
C ASN A 40 2.91 0.41 -11.22
N ASP A 41 2.16 -0.64 -10.91
CA ASP A 41 1.34 -0.74 -9.70
C ASP A 41 2.21 -0.71 -8.44
N ASP A 42 3.31 -1.46 -8.43
CA ASP A 42 4.28 -1.45 -7.33
C ASP A 42 4.89 -0.05 -7.13
N ALA A 43 5.27 0.63 -8.22
CA ALA A 43 5.79 1.99 -8.15
C ALA A 43 4.75 3.00 -7.64
N MET A 44 3.48 2.84 -8.04
CA MET A 44 2.38 3.65 -7.54
C MET A 44 2.17 3.43 -6.05
N ALA A 45 2.14 2.17 -5.60
CA ALA A 45 2.00 1.81 -4.19
C ALA A 45 3.13 2.39 -3.32
N MET A 46 4.38 2.39 -3.81
CA MET A 46 5.52 3.01 -3.10
C MET A 46 5.36 4.52 -2.95
N ARG A 47 4.90 5.21 -4.00
CA ARG A 47 4.65 6.66 -3.96
C ARG A 47 3.51 6.99 -2.99
N ASP A 48 2.45 6.20 -3.00
CA ASP A 48 1.31 6.44 -2.13
C ASP A 48 1.65 6.16 -0.65
N ALA A 49 2.46 5.14 -0.38
CA ALA A 49 3.03 4.92 0.96
C ALA A 49 3.88 6.12 1.42
N GLY A 50 4.68 6.70 0.53
CA GLY A 50 5.48 7.89 0.82
C GLY A 50 4.65 9.14 1.09
N LYS A 51 3.63 9.40 0.26
CA LYS A 51 2.66 10.48 0.47
C LYS A 51 1.92 10.31 1.80
N TYR A 52 1.55 9.08 2.15
CA TYR A 52 0.91 8.77 3.42
C TYR A 52 1.83 9.12 4.60
N ALA A 53 3.10 8.68 4.58
CA ALA A 53 4.07 9.04 5.63
C ALA A 53 4.26 10.56 5.77
N ALA A 54 4.41 11.27 4.65
CA ALA A 54 4.54 12.73 4.64
C ALA A 54 3.29 13.43 5.20
N ARG A 55 2.10 12.94 4.86
CA ARG A 55 0.82 13.46 5.38
C ARG A 55 0.73 13.29 6.90
N VAL A 56 1.08 12.10 7.42
CA VAL A 56 1.08 11.83 8.87
C VAL A 56 2.01 12.79 9.59
N ARG A 57 3.26 12.95 9.11
CA ARG A 57 4.20 13.91 9.69
C ARG A 57 3.65 15.34 9.68
N LYS A 58 3.15 15.81 8.54
CA LYS A 58 2.59 17.17 8.39
C LYS A 58 1.41 17.41 9.33
N LYS A 59 0.56 16.40 9.55
CA LYS A 59 -0.56 16.46 10.50
C LYS A 59 -0.09 16.72 11.94
N MET A 60 1.13 16.32 12.28
CA MET A 60 1.73 16.57 13.59
C MET A 60 2.54 17.88 13.66
N GLY A 61 2.61 18.66 12.56
CA GLY A 61 3.35 19.92 12.53
C GLY A 61 4.88 19.77 12.60
N LEU A 62 5.43 18.58 12.36
CA LEU A 62 6.87 18.32 12.54
C LEU A 62 7.66 18.42 11.22
N SER A 63 8.89 18.91 11.32
CA SER A 63 9.91 18.74 10.27
C SER A 63 10.31 17.27 10.11
N GLN A 64 10.97 16.93 8.99
CA GLN A 64 11.44 15.55 8.77
C GLN A 64 12.43 15.10 9.87
N LEU A 65 13.27 16.00 10.37
CA LEU A 65 14.24 15.72 11.41
C LEU A 65 13.58 15.51 12.78
N GLU A 66 12.63 16.36 13.16
CA GLU A 66 11.88 16.19 14.41
C GLU A 66 11.08 14.90 14.39
N PHE A 67 10.43 14.61 13.25
CA PHE A 67 9.68 13.38 13.08
C PHE A 67 10.55 12.14 13.17
N SER A 68 11.73 12.15 12.54
CA SER A 68 12.67 11.02 12.58
C SER A 68 13.12 10.74 14.02
N ARG A 69 13.46 11.80 14.78
CA ARG A 69 13.82 11.70 16.20
C ARG A 69 12.66 11.14 17.03
N LYS A 70 11.45 11.67 16.83
CA LYS A 70 10.25 11.30 17.60
C LYS A 70 9.86 9.82 17.44
N ILE A 71 10.04 9.24 16.25
CA ILE A 71 9.68 7.84 15.99
C ILE A 71 10.88 6.88 16.01
N GLY A 72 12.08 7.37 16.35
CA GLY A 72 13.29 6.54 16.51
C GLY A 72 13.86 5.96 15.21
N VAL A 73 13.80 6.70 14.10
CA VAL A 73 14.42 6.28 12.82
C VAL A 73 15.36 7.36 12.28
N SER A 74 16.23 6.99 11.33
CA SER A 74 17.14 7.98 10.73
C SER A 74 16.37 8.98 9.84
N LEU A 75 16.92 10.19 9.70
CA LEU A 75 16.38 11.19 8.77
C LEU A 75 16.36 10.66 7.33
N GLU A 76 17.36 9.86 6.96
CA GLU A 76 17.42 9.22 5.65
C GLU A 76 16.26 8.24 5.44
N THR A 77 15.88 7.47 6.46
CA THR A 77 14.71 6.59 6.39
C THR A 77 13.44 7.38 6.08
N ILE A 78 13.21 8.50 6.78
CA ILE A 78 12.06 9.38 6.52
C ILE A 78 12.10 9.91 5.08
N ARG A 79 13.26 10.40 4.62
CA ARG A 79 13.42 10.91 3.25
C ARG A 79 13.14 9.83 2.21
N ASN A 80 13.67 8.63 2.41
CA ASN A 80 13.46 7.49 1.52
C ASN A 80 11.98 7.07 1.47
N TRP A 81 11.27 7.12 2.60
CA TRP A 81 9.83 6.90 2.63
C TRP A 81 9.08 8.00 1.89
N GLU A 82 9.25 9.27 2.26
CA GLU A 82 8.48 10.37 1.69
C GLU A 82 8.74 10.58 0.18
N GLN A 83 9.92 10.20 -0.31
CA GLN A 83 10.25 10.21 -1.75
C GLN A 83 9.75 8.95 -2.49
N GLY A 84 9.20 7.96 -1.80
CA GLY A 84 8.74 6.70 -2.39
C GLY A 84 9.86 5.78 -2.86
N LYS A 85 11.10 5.97 -2.38
CA LYS A 85 12.24 5.07 -2.66
C LYS A 85 12.12 3.76 -1.88
N ARG A 86 11.53 3.83 -0.69
CA ARG A 86 11.20 2.70 0.19
C ARG A 86 9.81 2.93 0.78
N ALA A 87 9.17 1.88 1.27
CA ALA A 87 7.92 2.00 2.03
C ALA A 87 8.12 1.61 3.50
N PRO A 88 7.35 2.20 4.43
CA PRO A 88 7.28 1.71 5.80
C PRO A 88 6.75 0.26 5.84
N THR A 89 7.39 -0.59 6.63
CA THR A 89 7.03 -2.01 6.79
C THR A 89 6.76 -2.35 8.25
N GLY A 90 6.05 -3.46 8.50
CA GLY A 90 5.81 -4.02 9.83
C GLY A 90 5.39 -2.98 10.87
N ALA A 91 6.19 -2.87 11.94
CA ALA A 91 5.97 -1.95 13.06
C ALA A 91 5.88 -0.48 12.63
N ALA A 92 6.71 -0.02 11.69
CA ALA A 92 6.67 1.37 11.22
C ALA A 92 5.33 1.72 10.58
N ARG A 93 4.74 0.79 9.82
CA ARG A 93 3.42 0.98 9.22
C ARG A 93 2.31 1.02 10.26
N ALA A 94 2.39 0.18 11.29
CA ALA A 94 1.45 0.20 12.42
C ALA A 94 1.56 1.53 13.19
N LEU A 95 2.78 1.98 13.49
CA LEU A 95 3.03 3.24 14.17
C LEU A 95 2.47 4.44 13.39
N LEU A 96 2.70 4.51 12.07
CA LEU A 96 2.14 5.58 11.24
C LEU A 96 0.59 5.56 11.21
N ARG A 97 -0.07 4.42 11.38
CA ARG A 97 -1.53 4.34 11.52
C ARG A 97 -2.01 4.90 12.86
N ILE A 98 -1.29 4.61 13.94
CA ILE A 98 -1.57 5.14 15.27
C ILE A 98 -1.40 6.67 15.26
N LEU A 99 -0.28 7.15 14.72
CA LEU A 99 0.02 8.58 14.59
C LEU A 99 -1.02 9.32 13.73
N ASP A 100 -1.52 8.69 12.66
CA ASP A 100 -2.57 9.29 11.82
C ASP A 100 -3.91 9.37 12.54
N ARG A 101 -4.29 8.33 13.30
CA ARG A 101 -5.59 8.24 13.95
C ARG A 101 -5.70 9.13 15.19
N SER A 102 -4.63 9.19 15.98
CA SER A 102 -4.61 9.87 17.30
C SER A 102 -3.28 10.59 17.52
N PRO A 103 -3.00 11.67 16.76
CA PRO A 103 -1.70 12.34 16.77
C PRO A 103 -1.32 12.88 18.15
N GLU A 104 -2.25 13.48 18.89
CA GLU A 104 -1.99 14.04 20.23
C GLU A 104 -1.57 12.96 21.24
N LEU A 105 -2.37 11.88 21.36
CA LEU A 105 -2.06 10.76 22.23
C LEU A 105 -0.75 10.06 21.85
N ALA A 106 -0.52 9.88 20.56
CA ALA A 106 0.71 9.27 20.07
C ALA A 106 1.93 10.17 20.35
N LEU A 107 1.80 11.49 20.22
CA LEU A 107 2.87 12.44 20.56
C LEU A 107 3.20 12.42 22.04
N ILE A 108 2.20 12.28 22.93
CA ILE A 108 2.39 12.14 24.38
C ILE A 108 3.08 10.81 24.70
N ALA A 109 2.68 9.71 24.07
CA ALA A 109 3.29 8.40 24.30
C ALA A 109 4.76 8.33 23.83
N LEU A 110 5.14 9.15 22.85
CA LEU A 110 6.49 9.24 22.29
C LEU A 110 7.38 10.29 22.98
N THR A 111 6.94 10.95 24.05
CA THR A 111 7.73 11.95 24.81
C THR A 111 8.42 11.40 26.06
N ALA A 112 8.65 10.09 26.14
CA ALA A 112 9.44 9.48 27.22
C ALA A 112 10.95 9.64 27.00
#